data_AF-Q5YD78-F1
#
_entry.id   AF-Q5YD78-F1
#
_cell.length_a   1.000
_cell.length_b   1.000
_cell.length_c   1.000
_cell.angle_alpha   90.00
_cell.angle_beta   90.00
_cell.angle_gamma   90.00
#
_symmetry.space_group_name_H-M   'P 1'
#
loop_
_entity.id
_entity.type
_entity.pdbx_description
1 polymer ?
#
loop_
_entity_poly.entity_id
_entity_poly.type
_entity_poly.pdbx_seq_one_letter_code
_entity_poly.pdbx_strand_id
1 'polypeptide(L)'
;TQTDGGGWIVIQRRFNGTVRFFRGWSEYRKGFGDYDMGEFYLGNENLFQLTSTGQYELKIDLKYNDKEYSLNYSSFQISNEREKYKLQIQTFFNDSIADELRVYHNGMPFSTFDNDNDRSVSSNCARDSA
;
A
#
# COMPACT_ATOMS: atom_id res chain seq x y z
N THR A 1 17.90 6.90 -10.11
CA THR A 1 17.99 7.88 -9.00
C THR A 1 17.99 7.10 -7.70
N GLN A 2 18.91 7.38 -6.79
CA GLN A 2 18.85 6.84 -5.42
C GLN A 2 18.11 7.86 -4.56
N THR A 3 16.98 7.46 -4.01
CA THR A 3 16.26 8.20 -2.97
C THR A 3 16.86 7.83 -1.62
N ASP A 4 17.18 8.81 -0.78
CA ASP A 4 17.65 8.64 0.61
C ASP A 4 18.81 7.63 0.80
N GLY A 5 19.78 7.60 -0.12
CA GLY A 5 20.91 6.67 -0.05
C GLY A 5 20.65 5.27 -0.61
N GLY A 6 19.44 5.00 -1.12
CA GLY A 6 19.08 3.74 -1.77
C GLY A 6 18.66 2.62 -0.82
N GLY A 7 18.58 1.38 -1.32
CA GLY A 7 18.15 0.21 -0.54
C GLY A 7 16.63 0.01 -0.47
N TRP A 8 15.85 0.91 -1.07
CA TRP A 8 14.39 0.82 -1.12
C TRP A 8 13.91 -0.26 -2.08
N ILE A 9 12.95 -1.07 -1.61
CA ILE A 9 12.16 -1.97 -2.45
C ILE A 9 10.88 -1.23 -2.81
N VAL A 10 10.67 -0.98 -4.10
CA VAL A 10 9.44 -0.32 -4.57
C VAL A 10 8.31 -1.35 -4.61
N ILE A 11 7.26 -1.12 -3.83
CA ILE A 11 6.15 -2.06 -3.68
C ILE A 11 4.90 -1.67 -4.48
N GLN A 12 4.80 -0.38 -4.85
CA GLN A 12 3.73 0.17 -5.66
C GLN A 12 4.27 1.41 -6.39
N ARG A 13 3.85 1.60 -7.64
CA ARG A 13 4.20 2.81 -8.41
C ARG A 13 3.05 3.27 -9.29
N ARG A 14 2.71 4.57 -9.21
CA ARG A 14 1.77 5.27 -10.11
C ARG A 14 2.41 6.53 -10.66
N PHE A 15 2.18 6.84 -11.93
CA PHE A 15 2.66 8.07 -12.56
C PHE A 15 1.90 8.49 -13.82
N ASN A 16 1.19 7.60 -14.52
CA ASN A 16 0.54 7.90 -15.81
C ASN A 16 -0.87 7.31 -15.98
N GLY A 17 -1.34 6.46 -15.05
CA GLY A 17 -2.67 5.86 -15.08
C GLY A 17 -2.88 4.77 -16.15
N THR A 18 -1.82 4.28 -16.78
CA THR A 18 -1.93 3.26 -17.87
C THR A 18 -2.35 1.89 -17.37
N VAL A 19 -2.11 1.58 -16.09
CA VAL A 19 -2.51 0.32 -15.48
C VAL A 19 -3.77 0.53 -14.66
N ARG A 20 -4.79 -0.31 -14.91
CA ARG A 20 -6.03 -0.31 -14.11
C ARG A 20 -5.77 -0.94 -12.74
N PHE A 21 -6.03 -0.21 -11.66
CA PHE A 21 -5.91 -0.68 -10.27
C PHE A 21 -7.24 -1.16 -9.66
N PHE A 22 -8.37 -0.96 -10.35
CA PHE A 22 -9.63 -1.61 -9.96
C PHE A 22 -9.57 -3.11 -10.33
N ARG A 23 -9.14 -3.92 -9.37
CA ARG A 23 -8.71 -5.33 -9.53
C ARG A 23 -9.26 -6.20 -8.40
N GLY A 24 -9.40 -7.49 -8.68
CA GLY A 24 -9.96 -8.46 -7.71
C GLY A 24 -8.91 -8.96 -6.70
N TRP A 25 -9.37 -9.72 -5.70
CA TRP A 25 -8.53 -10.25 -4.63
C TRP A 25 -7.35 -11.07 -5.16
N SER A 26 -7.59 -11.95 -6.14
CA SER A 26 -6.56 -12.83 -6.69
C SER A 26 -5.43 -12.05 -7.36
N GLU A 27 -5.76 -10.92 -8.00
CA GLU A 27 -4.78 -10.05 -8.67
C GLU A 27 -3.98 -9.26 -7.62
N TYR A 28 -4.64 -8.64 -6.64
CA TYR A 28 -3.94 -7.96 -5.54
C TYR A 28 -3.08 -8.89 -4.70
N ARG A 29 -3.50 -10.14 -4.52
CA ARG A 29 -2.70 -11.19 -3.88
C ARG A 29 -1.40 -11.46 -4.64
N LYS A 30 -1.49 -11.66 -5.96
CA LYS A 30 -0.36 -12.06 -6.81
C LYS A 30 0.55 -10.90 -7.23
N GLY A 31 0.00 -9.69 -7.28
CA GLY A 31 0.64 -8.54 -7.93
C GLY A 31 0.26 -8.42 -9.40
N PHE A 32 0.43 -7.23 -9.96
CA PHE A 32 0.09 -6.88 -11.35
C PHE A 32 0.84 -5.65 -11.82
N GLY A 33 0.87 -5.44 -13.14
CA GLY A 33 1.53 -4.30 -13.78
C GLY A 33 2.87 -4.68 -14.38
N ASP A 34 3.71 -3.67 -14.61
CA ASP A 34 5.05 -3.82 -15.19
C ASP A 34 6.10 -3.32 -14.18
N TYR A 35 6.85 -4.27 -13.63
CA TYR A 35 7.87 -4.02 -12.61
C TYR A 35 9.13 -3.34 -13.14
N ASP A 36 9.41 -3.45 -14.44
CA ASP A 36 10.63 -2.96 -15.05
C ASP A 36 10.52 -1.47 -15.38
N MET A 37 9.39 -1.06 -15.96
CA MET A 37 9.26 0.28 -16.53
C MET A 37 7.91 0.97 -16.24
N GLY A 38 6.94 0.26 -15.67
CA GLY A 38 5.56 0.72 -15.62
C GLY A 38 5.00 1.00 -14.22
N GLU A 39 3.67 1.15 -14.20
CA GLU A 39 2.91 1.16 -12.97
C GLU A 39 2.67 -0.27 -12.53
N PHE A 40 2.77 -0.54 -11.23
CA PHE A 40 2.59 -1.88 -10.70
C PHE A 40 2.19 -1.88 -9.23
N TYR A 41 1.74 -3.07 -8.80
CA TYR A 41 1.58 -3.44 -7.41
C TYR A 41 2.29 -4.78 -7.18
N LEU A 42 3.20 -4.84 -6.20
CA LEU A 42 4.06 -6.02 -5.96
C LEU A 42 3.26 -7.27 -5.60
N GLY A 43 2.10 -7.10 -4.98
CA GLY A 43 1.24 -8.20 -4.54
C GLY A 43 1.30 -8.42 -3.03
N ASN A 44 0.14 -8.65 -2.43
CA ASN A 44 0.01 -8.82 -0.99
C ASN A 44 0.78 -10.05 -0.47
N GLU A 45 0.84 -11.13 -1.24
CA GLU A 45 1.59 -12.31 -0.79
C GLU A 45 3.09 -12.03 -0.75
N ASN A 46 3.62 -11.33 -1.75
CA ASN A 46 5.03 -10.94 -1.81
C ASN A 46 5.37 -9.94 -0.70
N LEU A 47 4.48 -8.99 -0.43
CA LEU A 47 4.61 -8.02 0.66
C LEU A 47 4.60 -8.69 2.03
N PHE A 48 3.71 -9.66 2.26
CA PHE A 48 3.68 -10.43 3.50
C PHE A 48 4.99 -11.21 3.68
N GLN A 49 5.43 -11.94 2.66
CA GLN A 49 6.68 -12.69 2.71
C GLN A 49 7.87 -11.78 3.03
N LEU A 50 7.98 -10.64 2.34
CA LEU A 50 9.03 -9.65 2.58
C LEU A 50 9.00 -9.15 4.03
N THR A 51 7.87 -8.56 4.44
CA THR A 51 7.75 -7.88 5.75
C THR A 51 7.66 -8.84 6.94
N SER A 52 7.47 -10.15 6.71
CA SER A 52 7.50 -11.16 7.77
C SER A 52 8.91 -11.57 8.23
N THR A 53 9.94 -11.26 7.43
CA THR A 53 11.31 -11.76 7.65
C THR A 53 12.23 -10.74 8.32
N GLY A 54 11.79 -9.50 8.50
CA GLY A 54 12.61 -8.44 9.05
C GLY A 54 11.80 -7.21 9.41
N GLN A 55 12.50 -6.19 9.92
CA GLN A 55 11.92 -4.87 10.16
C GLN A 55 12.13 -4.01 8.93
N TYR A 56 11.04 -3.47 8.41
CA TYR A 56 11.05 -2.58 7.26
C TYR A 56 10.39 -1.26 7.63
N GLU A 57 10.96 -0.16 7.16
CA GLU A 57 10.30 1.13 7.14
C GLU A 57 9.46 1.28 5.85
N LEU A 58 8.43 2.13 5.91
CA LEU A 58 7.63 2.49 4.74
C LEU A 58 7.80 3.96 4.44
N LYS A 59 8.17 4.24 3.20
CA LYS A 59 8.18 5.58 2.62
C LYS A 59 7.10 5.69 1.54
N ILE A 60 6.34 6.77 1.55
CA ILE A 60 5.34 7.10 0.54
C ILE A 60 5.71 8.46 -0.07
N ASP A 61 6.14 8.43 -1.32
CA ASP A 61 6.39 9.64 -2.13
C ASP A 61 5.15 9.96 -2.97
N LEU A 62 4.65 11.20 -2.86
CA LEU A 62 3.47 11.68 -3.56
C LEU A 62 3.80 12.98 -4.30
N LYS A 63 3.22 13.14 -5.51
CA LYS A 63 3.26 14.39 -6.25
C LYS A 63 1.84 14.86 -6.55
N TYR A 64 1.49 16.08 -6.12
CA TYR A 64 0.20 16.70 -6.37
C TYR A 64 0.36 18.18 -6.73
N ASN A 65 -0.21 18.60 -7.86
CA ASN A 65 -0.07 19.98 -8.40
C ASN A 65 1.39 20.48 -8.38
N ASP A 66 2.30 19.67 -8.90
CA ASP A 66 3.75 19.92 -8.94
C ASP A 66 4.47 20.08 -7.59
N LYS A 67 3.78 19.82 -6.47
CA LYS A 67 4.38 19.72 -5.14
C LYS A 67 4.65 18.28 -4.78
N GLU A 68 5.81 18.05 -4.17
CA GLU A 68 6.25 16.74 -3.69
C GLU A 68 6.06 16.64 -2.18
N TYR A 69 5.66 15.45 -1.74
CA TYR A 69 5.33 15.13 -0.36
C TYR A 69 5.90 13.75 -0.04
N SER A 70 6.38 13.56 1.19
CA SER A 70 6.91 12.28 1.66
C SER A 70 6.32 11.94 3.02
N LEU A 71 5.83 10.71 3.20
CA LEU A 71 5.42 10.17 4.51
C LEU A 71 6.35 9.01 4.86
N ASN A 72 6.83 8.97 6.11
CA ASN A 72 7.73 7.92 6.58
C ASN A 72 7.16 7.26 7.84
N TYR A 73 7.15 5.93 7.85
CA TYR A 73 6.74 5.10 8.97
C TYR A 73 7.90 4.21 9.41
N SER A 74 8.18 4.21 10.71
CA SER A 74 9.33 3.48 11.31
C SER A 74 9.22 1.96 11.20
N SER A 75 8.02 1.45 10.93
CA SER A 75 7.72 0.02 10.83
C SER A 75 6.54 -0.16 9.89
N PHE A 76 6.66 -1.15 9.01
CA PHE A 76 5.64 -1.56 8.07
C PHE A 76 5.62 -3.07 7.93
N GLN A 77 4.44 -3.63 8.15
CA GLN A 77 4.15 -5.04 7.97
C GLN A 77 2.71 -5.21 7.50
N ILE A 78 2.48 -6.30 6.75
CA ILE A 78 1.13 -6.81 6.55
C ILE A 78 1.03 -8.24 7.08
N SER A 79 -0.13 -8.61 7.60
CA SER A 79 -0.39 -9.99 8.04
C SER A 79 -0.51 -10.96 6.86
N ASN A 80 -0.63 -12.27 7.15
CA ASN A 80 -0.89 -13.28 6.13
C ASN A 80 -2.32 -13.19 5.54
N GLU A 81 -2.60 -14.00 4.52
CA GLU A 81 -3.90 -14.04 3.83
C GLU A 81 -5.08 -14.44 4.76
N ARG A 82 -4.85 -15.29 5.77
CA ARG A 82 -5.92 -15.70 6.71
C ARG A 82 -6.39 -14.53 7.56
N GLU A 83 -5.47 -13.62 7.88
CA GLU A 83 -5.73 -12.33 8.51
C GLU A 83 -5.99 -11.21 7.49
N LYS A 84 -6.27 -11.55 6.23
CA LYS A 84 -6.66 -10.62 5.17
C LYS A 84 -5.64 -9.52 4.90
N TYR A 85 -4.35 -9.84 5.00
CA TYR A 85 -3.27 -8.89 4.71
C TYR A 85 -3.39 -7.58 5.50
N LYS A 86 -3.86 -7.68 6.75
CA LYS A 86 -4.03 -6.56 7.67
C LYS A 86 -2.80 -5.68 7.79
N LEU A 87 -2.98 -4.37 7.59
CA LEU A 87 -1.92 -3.36 7.67
C LEU A 87 -1.46 -3.16 9.12
N GLN A 88 -0.15 -3.07 9.32
CA GLN A 88 0.47 -2.75 10.59
C GLN A 88 1.58 -1.73 10.35
N ILE A 89 1.40 -0.51 10.86
CA ILE A 89 2.37 0.58 10.76
C ILE A 89 2.58 1.25 12.11
N GLN A 90 3.80 1.72 12.37
CA GLN A 90 4.17 2.42 13.60
C GLN A 90 4.51 3.88 13.36
N THR A 91 5.32 4.48 14.24
CA THR A 91 5.66 5.90 14.33
C THR A 91 5.78 6.58 12.97
N PHE A 92 5.02 7.65 12.83
CA PHE A 92 5.04 8.51 11.67
C PHE A 92 6.00 9.68 11.89
N PHE A 93 6.82 9.99 10.88
CA PHE A 93 7.77 11.10 10.93
C PHE A 93 7.48 12.10 9.80
N ASN A 94 6.51 12.99 10.01
CA ASN A 94 6.37 14.24 9.24
C ASN A 94 5.42 15.23 9.94
N ASP A 95 5.83 16.49 10.09
CA ASP A 95 5.02 17.55 10.73
C ASP A 95 4.14 18.35 9.73
N SER A 96 4.28 18.10 8.41
CA SER A 96 3.68 18.93 7.35
C SER A 96 2.40 18.34 6.73
N ILE A 97 2.05 17.09 7.03
CA ILE A 97 0.89 16.39 6.46
C ILE A 97 0.20 15.57 7.55
N ALA A 98 -1.13 15.53 7.53
CA ALA A 98 -1.91 14.70 8.43
C ALA A 98 -1.61 13.20 8.20
N ASP A 99 -1.46 12.46 9.29
CA ASP A 99 -1.18 11.01 9.30
C ASP A 99 -2.48 10.18 9.15
N GLU A 100 -3.22 10.43 8.07
CA GLU A 100 -4.52 9.78 7.84
C GLU A 100 -4.38 8.26 7.66
N LEU A 101 -3.29 7.80 7.03
CA LEU A 101 -3.05 6.37 6.83
C LEU A 101 -3.00 5.62 8.16
N ARG A 102 -2.26 6.11 9.15
CA ARG A 102 -2.20 5.43 10.46
C ARG A 102 -3.48 5.60 11.25
N VAL A 103 -4.11 6.78 11.20
CA VAL A 103 -5.34 7.07 11.95
C VAL A 103 -6.49 6.19 11.50
N TYR A 104 -6.66 5.98 10.19
CA TYR A 104 -7.84 5.29 9.66
C TYR A 104 -7.57 3.85 9.20
N HIS A 105 -6.35 3.53 8.76
CA HIS A 105 -6.06 2.24 8.11
C HIS A 105 -5.14 1.32 8.91
N ASN A 106 -4.48 1.80 9.97
CA ASN A 106 -3.66 0.91 10.79
C ASN A 106 -4.53 -0.17 11.48
N GLY A 107 -4.14 -1.43 11.35
CA GLY A 107 -4.90 -2.58 11.84
C GLY A 107 -6.11 -2.95 10.99
N MET A 108 -6.36 -2.29 9.85
CA MET A 108 -7.44 -2.64 8.94
C MET A 108 -7.03 -3.80 8.01
N PRO A 109 -7.92 -4.78 7.77
CA PRO A 109 -7.72 -5.78 6.72
C PRO A 109 -7.79 -5.14 5.32
N PHE A 110 -7.20 -5.82 4.34
CA PHE A 110 -7.29 -5.43 2.95
C PHE A 110 -8.67 -5.80 2.38
N SER A 111 -9.18 -4.99 1.46
CA SER A 111 -10.47 -5.21 0.77
C SER A 111 -10.34 -5.00 -0.73
N THR A 112 -11.09 -5.78 -1.52
CA THR A 112 -11.27 -5.61 -2.97
C THR A 112 -12.75 -5.66 -3.32
N PHE A 113 -13.12 -5.27 -4.54
CA PHE A 113 -14.54 -5.23 -4.96
C PHE A 113 -15.26 -6.59 -4.88
N ASP A 114 -14.50 -7.69 -4.86
CA ASP A 114 -14.94 -9.08 -4.80
C ASP A 114 -14.62 -9.76 -3.45
N ASN A 115 -14.00 -9.06 -2.50
CA ASN A 115 -13.65 -9.57 -1.18
C ASN A 115 -13.65 -8.43 -0.16
N ASP A 116 -14.83 -8.18 0.41
CA ASP A 116 -15.07 -7.11 1.37
C ASP A 116 -14.65 -7.54 2.78
N ASN A 117 -13.73 -6.80 3.38
CA ASN A 117 -13.30 -6.96 4.76
C ASN A 117 -13.33 -5.63 5.52
N ASP A 118 -13.96 -4.58 4.97
CA ASP A 118 -13.96 -3.27 5.60
C ASP A 118 -14.94 -3.19 6.80
N ARG A 119 -14.99 -2.04 7.47
CA ARG A 119 -15.83 -1.83 8.66
C ARG A 119 -17.24 -1.31 8.34
N SER A 120 -17.51 -1.01 7.07
CA SER A 120 -18.83 -0.55 6.66
C SER A 120 -19.83 -1.69 6.77
N VAL A 121 -21.02 -1.35 7.28
CA VAL A 121 -22.10 -2.32 7.48
C VAL A 121 -23.03 -2.39 6.26
N SER A 122 -22.97 -1.38 5.39
CA SER A 122 -23.96 -1.16 4.33
C SER A 122 -23.36 -0.91 2.95
N SER A 123 -22.04 -0.89 2.83
CA SER A 123 -21.34 -0.56 1.58
C SER A 123 -20.06 -1.39 1.47
N ASN A 124 -19.52 -1.51 0.25
CA ASN A 124 -18.20 -2.08 0.03
C ASN A 124 -17.32 -0.95 -0.49
N CYS A 125 -16.43 -0.44 0.37
CA CYS A 125 -15.60 0.72 0.04
C CYS A 125 -14.76 0.45 -1.22
N ALA A 126 -14.29 -0.79 -1.41
CA ALA A 126 -13.47 -1.18 -2.57
C ALA A 126 -14.29 -1.33 -3.87
N ARG A 127 -15.62 -1.50 -3.79
CA ARG A 127 -16.52 -1.48 -4.95
C ARG A 127 -17.00 -0.06 -5.26
N ASP A 128 -17.32 0.71 -4.24
CA ASP A 128 -17.92 2.05 -4.38
C ASP A 128 -16.88 3.13 -4.74
N SER A 129 -15.59 2.76 -4.76
CA SER A 129 -14.45 3.59 -5.22
C SER A 129 -14.15 3.46 -6.73
N ALA A 130 -15.03 2.81 -7.50
CA ALA A 130 -14.84 2.51 -8.94
C ALA A 130 -15.15 3.70 -9.86
#